data_AF-A0A931QMH7-F1
#
_entry.id   AF-A0A931QMH7-F1
#
_cell.length_a   1.000
_cell.length_b   1.000
_cell.length_c   1.000
_cell.angle_alpha   90.00
_cell.angle_beta   90.00
_cell.angle_gamma   90.00
#
_symmetry.space_group_name_H-M   'P 1'
#
loop_
_entity.id
_entity.type
_entity.pdbx_description
1 polymer ?
#
loop_
_entity_poly.entity_id
_entity_poly.type
_entity_poly.pdbx_seq_one_letter_code
_entity_poly.pdbx_strand_id
1 'polypeptide(L)'
;MFLNIKEGEMPANQPEEKKEKRKGGQLAKNGEWLVLTESTGQERVGYTHNCGEIVRAAQVAHPIWDSPFPCSGSGRCQYETVPYCPKCEEKPDYHGSPIRMN
;
A
#
# COMPACT_ATOMS: atom_id res chain seq x y z
N MET A 1 35.84 -4.79 -52.34
CA MET A 1 36.06 -4.84 -50.88
C MET A 1 34.70 -4.58 -50.24
N PHE A 2 34.00 -5.64 -49.80
CA PHE A 2 32.63 -5.51 -49.28
C PHE A 2 32.68 -5.50 -47.76
N LEU A 3 32.12 -4.45 -47.15
CA LEU A 3 32.01 -4.30 -45.70
C LEU A 3 30.86 -5.18 -45.20
N ASN A 4 31.19 -6.25 -44.48
CA ASN A 4 30.22 -7.07 -43.77
C ASN A 4 29.77 -6.32 -42.51
N ILE A 5 28.58 -5.73 -42.55
CA ILE A 5 27.91 -5.18 -41.36
C ILE A 5 27.27 -6.37 -40.64
N LYS A 6 27.79 -6.72 -39.45
CA LYS A 6 27.14 -7.68 -38.56
C LYS A 6 25.93 -6.99 -37.94
N GLU A 7 24.74 -7.45 -38.30
CA GLU A 7 23.49 -7.03 -37.66
C GLU A 7 23.56 -7.40 -36.17
N GLY A 8 23.48 -6.39 -35.32
CA GLY A 8 23.49 -6.56 -33.87
C GLY A 8 22.18 -7.22 -33.43
N GLU A 9 22.29 -8.38 -32.80
CA GLU A 9 21.19 -9.01 -32.09
C GLU A 9 20.66 -8.05 -31.02
N MET A 10 19.40 -7.60 -31.19
CA MET A 10 18.68 -6.88 -30.15
C MET A 10 18.36 -7.87 -29.02
N PRO A 11 18.71 -7.59 -27.75
CA PRO A 11 18.37 -8.50 -26.66
C PRO A 11 16.85 -8.59 -26.53
N ALA A 12 16.35 -9.83 -26.51
CA ALA A 12 14.95 -10.13 -26.29
C ALA A 12 14.48 -9.49 -24.98
N ASN A 13 13.40 -8.71 -25.09
CA ASN A 13 12.73 -8.06 -23.97
C ASN A 13 12.17 -9.16 -23.05
N GLN A 14 12.83 -9.41 -21.92
CA GLN A 14 12.36 -10.38 -20.94
C GLN A 14 11.02 -9.89 -20.37
N PRO A 15 9.99 -10.74 -20.28
CA PRO A 15 8.72 -10.35 -19.66
C PRO A 15 8.97 -10.02 -18.19
N GLU A 16 8.72 -8.79 -17.78
CA GLU A 16 8.79 -8.40 -16.37
C GLU A 16 7.85 -9.31 -15.56
N GLU A 17 8.43 -10.19 -14.74
CA GLU A 17 7.69 -10.99 -13.77
C GLU A 17 6.86 -10.05 -12.91
N LYS A 18 5.54 -10.06 -13.08
CA LYS A 18 4.60 -9.38 -12.20
C LYS A 18 4.71 -10.00 -10.81
N LYS A 19 5.61 -9.47 -9.98
CA LYS A 19 5.63 -9.78 -8.55
C LYS A 19 4.26 -9.50 -7.97
N GLU A 20 3.66 -10.52 -7.38
CA GLU A 20 2.37 -10.42 -6.71
C GLU A 20 2.48 -9.39 -5.57
N LYS A 21 1.53 -8.47 -5.52
CA LYS A 21 1.51 -7.42 -4.50
C LYS A 21 0.97 -7.99 -3.20
N ARG A 22 1.57 -7.63 -2.06
CA ARG A 22 1.00 -7.96 -0.76
C ARG A 22 -0.17 -7.02 -0.42
N LYS A 23 -1.03 -7.39 0.53
CA LYS A 23 -2.06 -6.49 1.03
C LYS A 23 -1.43 -5.29 1.74
N GLY A 24 -1.86 -4.07 1.41
CA GLY A 24 -1.47 -2.85 2.14
C GLY A 24 -2.15 -2.74 3.51
N GLY A 25 -1.69 -1.80 4.33
CA GLY A 25 -2.28 -1.56 5.66
C GLY A 25 -2.00 -2.64 6.70
N GLN A 26 -0.84 -3.27 6.64
CA GLN A 26 -0.39 -4.23 7.65
C GLN A 26 0.36 -3.49 8.78
N LEU A 27 0.11 -3.90 10.03
CA LEU A 27 0.86 -3.41 11.19
C LEU A 27 2.03 -4.35 11.50
N ALA A 28 3.17 -3.78 11.88
CA ALA A 28 4.30 -4.49 12.45
C ALA A 28 4.04 -4.83 13.93
N LYS A 29 4.90 -5.66 14.52
CA LYS A 29 4.74 -6.16 15.91
C LYS A 29 4.75 -5.04 16.97
N ASN A 30 5.31 -3.89 16.64
CA ASN A 30 5.36 -2.71 17.50
C ASN A 30 4.13 -1.80 17.36
N GLY A 31 3.16 -2.15 16.51
CA GLY A 31 1.96 -1.35 16.26
C GLY A 31 2.14 -0.24 15.23
N GLU A 32 3.32 -0.12 14.59
CA GLU A 32 3.55 0.82 13.49
C GLU A 32 3.15 0.19 12.15
N TRP A 33 2.86 1.02 11.14
CA TRP A 33 2.60 0.52 9.79
C TRP A 33 3.84 -0.14 9.19
N LEU A 34 3.71 -1.40 8.74
CA LEU A 34 4.81 -2.19 8.19
C LEU A 34 5.53 -1.45 7.06
N VAL A 35 4.78 -0.86 6.13
CA VAL A 35 5.35 -0.08 5.02
C VAL A 35 6.23 1.08 5.50
N LEU A 36 5.89 1.72 6.62
CA LEU A 36 6.68 2.83 7.17
C LEU A 36 7.96 2.34 7.85
N THR A 37 7.95 1.15 8.47
CA THR A 37 9.16 0.54 9.03
C THR A 37 10.19 0.15 7.95
N GLU A 38 9.73 -0.06 6.72
CA GLU A 38 10.55 -0.38 5.54
C GLU A 38 10.88 0.86 4.68
N SER A 39 10.44 2.05 5.10
CA SER A 39 10.59 3.29 4.34
C SER A 39 11.56 4.24 5.01
N THR A 40 12.16 5.13 4.21
CA THR A 40 12.95 6.25 4.71
C THR A 40 12.20 7.55 4.42
N GLY A 41 12.18 8.48 5.38
CA GLY A 41 11.43 9.71 5.23
C GLY A 41 11.21 10.44 6.54
N GLN A 42 10.46 11.52 6.46
CA GLN A 42 10.06 12.33 7.59
C GLN A 42 8.58 12.70 7.48
N GLU A 43 7.93 12.79 8.62
CA GLU A 43 6.55 13.25 8.72
C GLU A 43 6.43 14.65 8.09
N ARG A 44 5.33 14.91 7.35
CA ARG A 44 5.06 16.14 6.58
C ARG A 44 5.94 16.39 5.35
N VAL A 45 7.04 15.66 5.18
CA VAL A 45 7.87 15.69 3.97
C VAL A 45 7.45 14.59 2.99
N GLY A 46 7.28 13.38 3.51
CA GLY A 46 6.97 12.19 2.72
C GLY A 46 7.91 11.04 3.03
N TYR A 47 7.50 9.83 2.61
CA TYR A 47 8.24 8.60 2.78
C TYR A 47 8.48 7.93 1.43
N THR A 48 9.68 7.37 1.26
CA THR A 48 10.07 6.57 0.11
C THR A 48 10.29 5.13 0.58
N HIS A 49 9.59 4.19 -0.06
CA HIS A 49 9.74 2.77 0.25
C HIS A 49 11.07 2.24 -0.28
N ASN A 50 11.58 1.14 0.29
CA ASN A 50 12.83 0.53 -0.14
C ASN A 50 12.88 0.17 -1.65
N CYS A 51 11.72 0.04 -2.31
CA CYS A 51 11.61 -0.20 -3.75
C CYS A 51 11.82 1.06 -4.62
N GLY A 52 12.05 2.22 -4.00
CA GLY A 52 12.25 3.52 -4.64
C GLY A 52 10.97 4.32 -4.94
N GLU A 53 9.79 3.78 -4.61
CA GLU A 53 8.51 4.44 -4.89
C GLU A 53 8.04 5.26 -3.68
N ILE A 54 7.33 6.37 -3.93
CA ILE A 54 6.76 7.20 -2.89
C ILE A 54 5.59 6.47 -2.22
N VAL A 55 5.62 6.41 -0.89
CA VAL A 55 4.51 5.87 -0.08
C VAL A 55 3.30 6.79 -0.21
N ARG A 56 2.16 6.19 -0.53
CA ARG A 56 0.86 6.89 -0.60
C ARG A 56 0.04 6.59 0.64
N ALA A 57 -1.05 7.31 0.82
CA ALA A 57 -2.03 7.04 1.86
C ALA A 57 -3.42 6.81 1.24
N ALA A 58 -4.17 5.91 1.86
CA ALA A 58 -5.59 5.69 1.59
C ALA A 58 -6.38 6.01 2.86
N GLN A 59 -7.55 6.63 2.69
CA GLN A 59 -8.48 6.82 3.81
C GLN A 59 -9.37 5.58 3.90
N VAL A 60 -9.46 5.00 5.10
CA VAL A 60 -10.28 3.83 5.41
C VAL A 60 -11.37 4.24 6.39
N ALA A 61 -12.61 3.89 6.08
CA ALA A 61 -13.78 4.18 6.90
C ALA A 61 -14.14 2.95 7.75
N HIS A 62 -14.14 3.13 9.06
CA HIS A 62 -14.50 2.14 10.05
C HIS A 62 -15.88 2.45 10.64
N PRO A 63 -16.92 1.66 10.34
CA PRO A 63 -18.24 1.85 10.93
C PRO A 63 -18.18 1.77 12.46
N ILE A 64 -18.83 2.71 13.14
CA ILE A 64 -18.90 2.74 14.60
C ILE A 64 -20.09 1.90 15.07
N TRP A 65 -19.82 0.94 15.96
CA TRP A 65 -20.85 0.22 16.72
C TRP A 65 -21.01 0.91 18.08
N ASP A 66 -22.07 1.70 18.22
CA ASP A 66 -22.38 2.54 19.40
C ASP A 66 -23.63 2.10 20.16
N SER A 67 -24.09 0.88 19.91
CA SER A 67 -25.27 0.27 20.53
C SER A 67 -24.96 -1.14 21.03
N PRO A 68 -25.71 -1.65 22.03
CA PRO A 68 -25.47 -2.99 22.60
C PRO A 68 -25.64 -4.14 21.59
N PHE A 69 -26.29 -3.92 20.45
CA PHE A 69 -26.54 -4.95 19.45
C PHE A 69 -25.46 -4.98 18.36
N PRO A 70 -25.00 -6.16 17.91
CA PRO A 70 -24.15 -6.28 16.74
C PRO A 70 -24.76 -5.58 15.53
N CYS A 71 -23.92 -4.88 14.75
CA CYS A 71 -24.35 -4.12 13.57
C CYS A 71 -25.35 -2.97 13.84
N SER A 72 -25.62 -2.64 15.11
CA SER A 72 -26.37 -1.44 15.48
C SER A 72 -25.39 -0.28 15.64
N GLY A 73 -25.43 0.64 14.67
CA GLY A 73 -24.61 1.84 14.66
C GLY A 73 -25.44 3.05 14.24
N SER A 74 -25.08 4.25 14.69
CA SER A 74 -25.72 5.52 14.30
C SER A 74 -25.46 5.96 12.84
N GLY A 75 -24.90 5.08 12.00
CA GLY A 75 -24.47 5.42 10.64
C GLY A 75 -23.19 6.25 10.58
N ARG A 76 -22.47 6.39 11.71
CA ARG A 76 -21.20 7.11 11.79
C ARG A 76 -20.01 6.20 11.47
N CYS A 77 -18.96 6.81 10.92
CA CYS A 77 -17.68 6.16 10.65
C CYS A 77 -16.54 6.94 11.33
N GLN A 78 -15.54 6.21 11.81
CA GLN A 78 -14.22 6.77 12.10
C GLN A 78 -13.33 6.58 10.86
N TYR A 79 -12.52 7.58 10.54
CA TYR A 79 -11.61 7.51 9.40
C TYR A 79 -10.18 7.34 9.87
N GLU A 80 -9.48 6.39 9.25
CA GLU A 80 -8.06 6.14 9.46
C GLU A 80 -7.28 6.39 8.17
N THR A 81 -6.10 6.99 8.30
CA THR A 81 -5.19 7.20 7.17
C THR A 81 -4.17 6.06 7.16
N VAL A 82 -4.29 5.17 6.18
CA VAL A 82 -3.48 3.95 6.06
C VAL A 82 -2.43 4.11 4.95
N PRO A 83 -1.12 4.09 5.27
CA PRO A 83 -0.07 4.19 4.27
C PRO A 83 0.09 2.88 3.50
N TYR A 84 0.49 2.98 2.22
CA TYR A 84 0.84 1.84 1.38
C TYR A 84 1.83 2.23 0.25
N CYS A 85 2.62 1.27 -0.21
CA CYS A 85 3.48 1.42 -1.38
C CYS A 85 2.71 0.99 -2.64
N PRO A 86 2.43 1.86 -3.63
CA PRO A 86 1.62 1.50 -4.80
C PRO A 86 2.29 0.48 -5.73
N LYS A 87 3.61 0.29 -5.61
CA LYS A 87 4.38 -0.68 -6.39
C LYS A 87 4.37 -2.07 -5.73
N CYS A 88 4.61 -2.14 -4.42
CA CYS A 88 4.77 -3.39 -3.68
C CYS A 88 3.47 -3.92 -3.06
N GLU A 89 2.50 -3.05 -2.85
CA GLU A 89 1.29 -3.35 -2.09
C GLU A 89 0.02 -2.99 -2.86
N GLU A 90 -1.04 -3.73 -2.55
CA GLU A 90 -2.40 -3.38 -2.95
C GLU A 90 -2.87 -2.17 -2.13
N LYS A 91 -3.60 -1.26 -2.79
CA LYS A 91 -4.20 -0.11 -2.12
C LYS A 91 -5.21 -0.63 -1.07
N PRO A 92 -5.17 -0.13 0.18
CA PRO A 92 -6.17 -0.45 1.19
C PRO A 92 -7.58 -0.16 0.70
N ASP A 93 -8.52 -1.06 1.02
CA ASP A 93 -9.93 -0.85 0.72
C ASP A 93 -10.47 0.34 1.52
N TYR A 94 -11.43 1.05 0.95
CA TYR A 94 -12.10 2.14 1.65
C TYR A 94 -12.95 1.61 2.82
N HIS A 95 -13.44 0.37 2.71
CA HIS A 95 -14.31 -0.24 3.70
C HIS A 95 -13.48 -1.01 4.76
N GLY A 96 -13.31 -0.39 5.92
CA GLY A 96 -12.61 -0.97 7.06
C GLY A 96 -13.51 -1.82 7.96
N SER A 97 -12.88 -2.56 8.86
CA SER A 97 -13.57 -3.32 9.91
C SER A 97 -14.28 -2.37 10.90
N PRO A 98 -15.44 -2.78 11.46
CA PRO A 98 -16.14 -1.97 12.43
C PRO A 98 -15.35 -1.84 13.75
N ILE A 99 -15.56 -0.72 14.43
CA ILE A 99 -14.94 -0.41 15.73
C ILE A 99 -16.00 -0.19 16.81
N ARG A 100 -15.68 -0.53 18.06
CA ARG A 100 -16.53 -0.23 19.21
C ARG A 100 -16.04 1.03 19.89
N MET A 101 -16.95 1.94 20.23
CA MET A 101 -16.65 3.00 21.20
C MET A 101 -16.70 2.38 22.60
N ASN A 102 -15.57 2.43 23.31
CA ASN A 102 -15.50 2.12 24.75
C ASN A 102 -15.95 3.32 25.58
#